data_AF-A0A7X6WXG4-F1
#
_entry.id   AF-A0A7X6WXG4-F1
#
_cell.length_a   1.000
_cell.length_b   1.000
_cell.length_c   1.000
_cell.angle_alpha   90.00
_cell.angle_beta   90.00
_cell.angle_gamma   90.00
#
_symmetry.space_group_name_H-M   'P 1'
#
loop_
_entity.id
_entity.type
_entity.pdbx_description
1 polymer ?
#
loop_
_entity_poly.entity_id
_entity_poly.type
_entity_poly.pdbx_seq_one_letter_code
_entity_poly.pdbx_strand_id
1 'polypeptide(L)'
;MSVQHQLIVKIFIIHTNDLHGQIDPKVQELAYLTTYYKQHGDILLDAGDASQGLPINNISEGAEMGCLMSEMGYNAMTIGNHEFDYTLNHVIDPNQDGFFKSSTAITKLASNVYYEGTENNVFELSKIEMIKGIQFSMFGLATPETKTKADPRNSSGIEFRDPIDALRCEINKSEHNDSKYFIILEHLGDDPVTKEEWRGDTLANTLATDPDFVGKKFIVIDGHSHSEYANGEKYGSNVIYGQTKGTLETFGQITIDLSNFEASEAKTIKMRAQYALTETMKAYTTDPTIVAKLKDINDAFELATSKVVLPNLMVDLNGERADVRTGETNLGNLISDSMFEYTTNTFSVKPDLAVMNGGGIRASIKPGSVSIKEIITTMPYGNRVVQIDVLGSDIYKMFEHGLKAPIAFDPEGNMLFDENGQPKLSQDPSILHVSDTVKLKFDPRRAAGDRITSLEILDQDTQQFEIVDLNRTYKLVTLEFLAVGGDGFTMLSGARQEGKTDSDIFADHFELNTIDWTKYAQDAPKRVAPLSFANLDVTKTYLASLKSANTALTNTKFTKAYAMYWQLFLLNMKQ
;
A
#
# COMPACT_ATOMS: atom_id res chain seq x y z
N MET A 1 -56.95 -20.97 -11.93
CA MET A 1 -55.63 -21.10 -11.28
C MET A 1 -55.14 -19.70 -10.98
N SER A 2 -55.26 -19.23 -9.74
CA SER A 2 -54.70 -17.93 -9.33
C SER A 2 -53.21 -18.09 -9.12
N VAL A 3 -52.40 -17.41 -9.92
CA VAL A 3 -50.95 -17.31 -9.70
C VAL A 3 -50.74 -16.42 -8.49
N GLN A 4 -50.48 -17.02 -7.32
CA GLN A 4 -50.02 -16.32 -6.14
C GLN A 4 -48.69 -15.63 -6.50
N HIS A 5 -48.73 -14.33 -6.75
CA HIS A 5 -47.51 -13.53 -6.84
C HIS A 5 -46.94 -13.47 -5.42
N GLN A 6 -45.89 -14.23 -5.14
CA GLN A 6 -45.08 -14.02 -3.96
C GLN A 6 -44.56 -12.57 -4.02
N LEU A 7 -45.02 -11.72 -3.12
CA LEU A 7 -44.49 -10.37 -2.96
C LEU A 7 -43.02 -10.50 -2.57
N ILE A 8 -42.12 -10.07 -3.45
CA ILE A 8 -40.70 -9.97 -3.12
C ILE A 8 -40.56 -8.81 -2.13
N VAL A 9 -40.13 -9.12 -0.92
CA VAL A 9 -39.99 -8.12 0.15
C VAL A 9 -38.53 -7.68 0.32
N LYS A 10 -37.57 -8.56 0.00
CA LYS A 10 -36.15 -8.32 0.28
C LYS A 10 -35.21 -8.69 -0.87
N ILE A 11 -34.18 -7.87 -1.05
CA ILE A 11 -33.02 -8.13 -1.92
C ILE A 11 -31.78 -8.27 -1.04
N PHE A 12 -30.92 -9.24 -1.35
CA PHE A 12 -29.67 -9.52 -0.64
C PHE A 12 -28.47 -9.24 -1.54
N ILE A 13 -27.68 -8.23 -1.20
CA ILE A 13 -26.46 -7.85 -1.89
C ILE A 13 -25.29 -8.39 -1.08
N ILE A 14 -24.46 -9.22 -1.70
CA ILE A 14 -23.15 -9.61 -1.14
C ILE A 14 -22.11 -8.72 -1.79
N HIS A 15 -21.18 -8.19 -1.00
CA HIS A 15 -20.14 -7.35 -1.55
C HIS A 15 -18.79 -7.54 -0.86
N THR A 16 -17.76 -7.12 -1.58
CA THR A 16 -16.38 -7.03 -1.12
C THR A 16 -15.77 -5.70 -1.54
N ASN A 17 -14.59 -5.40 -1.00
CA ASN A 17 -13.73 -4.30 -1.38
C ASN A 17 -12.29 -4.68 -1.01
N ASP A 18 -11.31 -4.08 -1.67
CA ASP A 18 -9.89 -4.17 -1.32
C ASP A 18 -9.42 -5.64 -1.19
N LEU A 19 -9.82 -6.48 -2.16
CA LEU A 19 -9.44 -7.90 -2.15
C LEU A 19 -7.92 -8.07 -2.22
N HIS A 20 -7.23 -7.12 -2.85
CA HIS A 20 -5.78 -7.07 -3.02
C HIS A 20 -5.15 -8.39 -3.49
N GLY A 21 -5.78 -9.04 -4.47
CA GLY A 21 -5.28 -10.31 -4.97
C GLY A 21 -5.24 -11.42 -3.91
N GLN A 22 -6.08 -11.37 -2.87
CA GLN A 22 -6.13 -12.37 -1.80
C GLN A 22 -6.54 -13.75 -2.34
N ILE A 23 -5.54 -14.50 -2.77
CA ILE A 23 -5.62 -15.89 -3.21
C ILE A 23 -4.85 -16.72 -2.18
N ASP A 24 -5.53 -17.18 -1.14
CA ASP A 24 -4.93 -18.07 -0.13
C ASP A 24 -5.25 -19.54 -0.45
N PRO A 25 -4.25 -20.36 -0.82
CA PRO A 25 -4.47 -21.77 -1.15
C PRO A 25 -4.85 -22.63 0.07
N LYS A 26 -4.58 -22.16 1.30
CA LYS A 26 -4.83 -22.89 2.55
C LYS A 26 -6.19 -22.56 3.14
N VAL A 27 -6.53 -21.27 3.23
CA VAL A 27 -7.78 -20.81 3.86
C VAL A 27 -8.93 -20.85 2.86
N GLN A 28 -8.66 -20.57 1.57
CA GLN A 28 -9.61 -20.68 0.46
C GLN A 28 -10.85 -19.77 0.64
N GLU A 29 -10.66 -18.56 1.15
CA GLU A 29 -11.72 -17.59 1.48
C GLU A 29 -12.70 -17.38 0.31
N LEU A 30 -12.18 -17.23 -0.91
CA LEU A 30 -12.98 -17.06 -2.12
C LEU A 30 -13.95 -18.23 -2.36
N ALA A 31 -13.54 -19.47 -2.06
CA ALA A 31 -14.41 -20.64 -2.20
C ALA A 31 -15.53 -20.66 -1.16
N TYR A 32 -15.26 -20.19 0.06
CA TYR A 32 -16.28 -20.02 1.10
C TYR A 32 -17.26 -18.88 0.78
N LEU A 33 -16.73 -17.74 0.32
CA LEU A 33 -17.54 -16.60 -0.12
C LEU A 33 -18.48 -17.01 -1.25
N THR A 34 -17.99 -17.81 -2.20
CA THR A 34 -18.80 -18.32 -3.31
C THR A 34 -19.96 -19.18 -2.82
N THR A 35 -19.71 -20.11 -1.90
CA THR A 35 -20.79 -20.92 -1.30
C THR A 35 -21.79 -20.04 -0.57
N TYR A 36 -21.30 -19.08 0.23
CA TYR A 36 -22.16 -18.17 0.98
C TYR A 36 -23.07 -17.36 0.04
N TYR A 37 -22.47 -16.75 -0.98
CA TYR A 37 -23.19 -16.00 -2.02
C TYR A 37 -24.26 -16.86 -2.69
N LYS A 38 -23.91 -18.06 -3.16
CA LYS A 38 -24.86 -18.97 -3.81
C LYS A 38 -26.05 -19.38 -2.92
N GLN A 39 -25.89 -19.34 -1.60
CA GLN A 39 -26.94 -19.70 -0.64
C GLN A 39 -27.78 -18.50 -0.17
N HIS A 40 -27.22 -17.28 -0.19
CA HIS A 40 -27.79 -16.13 0.51
C HIS A 40 -27.94 -14.85 -0.33
N GLY A 41 -27.17 -14.70 -1.40
CA GLY A 41 -27.12 -13.49 -2.21
C GLY A 41 -27.99 -13.55 -3.46
N ASP A 42 -28.45 -12.37 -3.87
CA ASP A 42 -29.13 -12.14 -5.16
C ASP A 42 -28.19 -11.52 -6.19
N ILE A 43 -27.14 -10.81 -5.73
CA ILE A 43 -26.13 -10.16 -6.56
C ILE A 43 -24.80 -10.11 -5.78
N LEU A 44 -23.67 -10.21 -6.50
CA LEU A 44 -22.32 -10.12 -5.95
C LEU A 44 -21.58 -8.94 -6.60
N LEU A 45 -21.08 -8.03 -5.77
CA LEU A 45 -20.50 -6.75 -6.21
C LEU A 45 -19.14 -6.50 -5.53
N ASP A 46 -18.28 -5.71 -6.16
CA ASP A 46 -16.98 -5.34 -5.58
C ASP A 46 -16.75 -3.82 -5.65
N ALA A 47 -16.15 -3.26 -4.60
CA ALA A 47 -15.87 -1.83 -4.50
C ALA A 47 -14.44 -1.45 -4.92
N GLY A 48 -13.73 -2.27 -5.69
CA GLY A 48 -12.41 -1.91 -6.26
C GLY A 48 -11.22 -2.43 -5.44
N ASP A 49 -10.02 -2.21 -5.97
CA ASP A 49 -8.73 -2.74 -5.49
C ASP A 49 -8.72 -4.26 -5.36
N ALA A 50 -9.21 -4.91 -6.42
CA ALA A 50 -9.24 -6.36 -6.50
C ALA A 50 -7.91 -6.95 -6.97
N SER A 51 -7.18 -6.22 -7.81
CA SER A 51 -6.19 -6.78 -8.75
C SER A 51 -4.75 -6.87 -8.24
N GLN A 52 -4.31 -6.04 -7.30
CA GLN A 52 -2.91 -6.00 -6.86
C GLN A 52 -2.76 -6.40 -5.39
N GLY A 53 -1.73 -7.19 -5.04
CA GLY A 53 -1.31 -7.33 -3.64
C GLY A 53 -0.35 -8.49 -3.36
N LEU A 54 -0.82 -9.73 -3.50
CA LEU A 54 0.00 -10.93 -3.24
C LEU A 54 0.88 -11.31 -4.45
N PRO A 55 2.10 -11.86 -4.25
CA PRO A 55 2.96 -12.32 -5.33
C PRO A 55 2.28 -13.25 -6.33
N ILE A 56 1.44 -14.17 -5.81
CA ILE A 56 0.69 -15.14 -6.60
C ILE A 56 -0.22 -14.48 -7.63
N ASN A 57 -0.74 -13.29 -7.32
CA ASN A 57 -1.57 -12.53 -8.23
C ASN A 57 -0.75 -11.55 -9.09
N ASN A 58 0.28 -10.93 -8.50
CA ASN A 58 1.11 -9.92 -9.17
C ASN A 58 1.89 -10.49 -10.37
N ILE A 59 2.36 -11.75 -10.30
CA ILE A 59 3.01 -12.41 -11.46
C ILE A 59 2.09 -12.47 -12.68
N SER A 60 0.78 -12.58 -12.45
CA SER A 60 -0.23 -12.63 -13.51
C SER A 60 -0.82 -11.27 -13.87
N GLU A 61 -0.29 -10.18 -13.29
CA GLU A 61 -0.83 -8.82 -13.45
C GLU A 61 -2.35 -8.77 -13.13
N GLY A 62 -2.73 -9.52 -12.09
CA GLY A 62 -4.11 -9.66 -11.62
C GLY A 62 -5.01 -10.60 -12.44
N ALA A 63 -4.50 -11.25 -13.49
CA ALA A 63 -5.30 -12.11 -14.36
C ALA A 63 -6.00 -13.24 -13.58
N GLU A 64 -5.32 -13.86 -12.61
CA GLU A 64 -5.88 -14.97 -11.84
C GLU A 64 -7.06 -14.52 -10.96
N MET A 65 -6.95 -13.37 -10.29
CA MET A 65 -8.07 -12.81 -9.55
C MET A 65 -9.25 -12.48 -10.48
N GLY A 66 -9.02 -11.87 -11.64
CA GLY A 66 -10.09 -11.56 -12.59
C GLY A 66 -10.81 -12.82 -13.11
N CYS A 67 -10.07 -13.90 -13.34
CA CYS A 67 -10.62 -15.23 -13.67
C CYS A 67 -11.48 -15.79 -12.53
N LEU A 68 -11.00 -15.72 -11.30
CA LEU A 68 -11.73 -16.20 -10.12
C LEU A 68 -13.01 -15.40 -9.90
N MET A 69 -12.95 -14.07 -9.91
CA MET A 69 -14.13 -13.22 -9.74
C MET A 69 -15.18 -13.47 -10.84
N SER A 70 -14.74 -13.68 -12.09
CA SER A 70 -15.66 -14.04 -13.19
C SER A 70 -16.37 -15.37 -12.93
N GLU A 71 -15.64 -16.40 -12.45
CA GLU A 71 -16.23 -17.70 -12.12
C GLU A 71 -17.18 -17.63 -10.91
N MET A 72 -16.86 -16.79 -9.93
CA MET A 72 -17.70 -16.57 -8.75
C MET A 72 -19.03 -15.88 -9.11
N GLY A 73 -19.07 -15.17 -10.23
CA GLY A 73 -20.25 -14.50 -10.74
C GLY A 73 -20.42 -13.08 -10.20
N TYR A 74 -19.31 -12.33 -10.01
CA TYR A 74 -19.39 -10.89 -9.75
C TYR A 74 -20.11 -10.19 -10.91
N ASN A 75 -21.12 -9.39 -10.59
CA ASN A 75 -21.97 -8.72 -11.58
C ASN A 75 -21.36 -7.40 -12.07
N ALA A 76 -20.76 -6.65 -11.15
CA ALA A 76 -20.14 -5.37 -11.42
C ALA A 76 -19.11 -5.05 -10.32
N MET A 77 -18.16 -4.20 -10.67
CA MET A 77 -17.23 -3.59 -9.73
C MET A 77 -17.01 -2.12 -10.07
N THR A 78 -16.60 -1.33 -9.09
CA THR A 78 -15.95 -0.04 -9.38
C THR A 78 -14.44 -0.18 -9.55
N ILE A 79 -13.76 0.92 -9.82
CA ILE A 79 -12.32 0.98 -10.08
C ILE A 79 -11.65 1.62 -8.88
N GLY A 80 -10.76 0.88 -8.22
CA GLY A 80 -9.89 1.42 -7.20
C GLY A 80 -8.57 1.96 -7.77
N ASN A 81 -7.75 2.56 -6.93
CA ASN A 81 -6.47 3.12 -7.39
C ASN A 81 -5.49 2.02 -7.81
N HIS A 82 -5.51 0.86 -7.15
CA HIS A 82 -4.58 -0.23 -7.42
C HIS A 82 -4.90 -0.99 -8.72
N GLU A 83 -6.06 -0.76 -9.35
CA GLU A 83 -6.28 -1.17 -10.75
C GLU A 83 -5.34 -0.45 -11.73
N PHE A 84 -4.73 0.68 -11.33
CA PHE A 84 -3.74 1.42 -12.12
C PHE A 84 -2.28 1.10 -11.75
N ASP A 85 -2.01 0.07 -10.93
CA ASP A 85 -0.64 -0.23 -10.48
C ASP A 85 0.30 -0.76 -11.57
N TYR A 86 -0.24 -1.50 -12.55
CA TYR A 86 0.60 -2.11 -13.59
C TYR A 86 0.99 -1.10 -14.68
N THR A 87 0.19 -0.97 -15.74
CA THR A 87 0.36 0.09 -16.74
C THR A 87 -0.99 0.61 -17.19
N LEU A 88 -1.03 1.81 -17.77
CA LEU A 88 -2.28 2.33 -18.35
C LEU A 88 -2.88 1.35 -19.38
N ASN A 89 -2.06 0.66 -20.17
CA ASN A 89 -2.54 -0.32 -21.14
C ASN A 89 -3.26 -1.51 -20.49
N HIS A 90 -2.89 -1.92 -19.27
CA HIS A 90 -3.63 -2.96 -18.54
C HIS A 90 -5.06 -2.54 -18.23
N VAL A 91 -5.32 -1.24 -18.17
CA VAL A 91 -6.63 -0.66 -17.90
C VAL A 91 -7.42 -0.42 -19.18
N ILE A 92 -6.79 0.17 -20.20
CA ILE A 92 -7.49 0.70 -21.38
C ILE A 92 -7.39 -0.16 -22.64
N ASP A 93 -6.41 -1.06 -22.75
CA ASP A 93 -6.29 -1.97 -23.90
C ASP A 93 -6.97 -3.30 -23.59
N PRO A 94 -8.11 -3.63 -24.23
CA PRO A 94 -8.81 -4.88 -23.97
C PRO A 94 -8.02 -6.13 -24.40
N ASN A 95 -6.93 -5.98 -25.15
CA ASN A 95 -6.07 -7.10 -25.56
C ASN A 95 -4.91 -7.37 -24.61
N GLN A 96 -4.58 -6.42 -23.73
CA GLN A 96 -3.51 -6.56 -22.76
C GLN A 96 -3.87 -7.67 -21.77
N ASP A 97 -2.96 -8.63 -21.58
CA ASP A 97 -3.13 -9.67 -20.56
C ASP A 97 -3.15 -9.03 -19.16
N GLY A 98 -3.86 -9.65 -18.21
CA GLY A 98 -4.04 -9.11 -16.87
C GLY A 98 -5.51 -9.08 -16.42
N PHE A 99 -5.77 -8.37 -15.32
CA PHE A 99 -7.06 -8.35 -14.64
C PHE A 99 -8.25 -7.96 -15.55
N PHE A 100 -8.14 -6.91 -16.36
CA PHE A 100 -9.29 -6.40 -17.14
C PHE A 100 -9.73 -7.38 -18.24
N LYS A 101 -8.76 -8.02 -18.92
CA LYS A 101 -9.02 -9.04 -19.94
C LYS A 101 -9.57 -10.34 -19.35
N SER A 102 -9.06 -10.76 -18.19
CA SER A 102 -9.55 -11.99 -17.53
C SER A 102 -10.89 -11.80 -16.81
N SER A 103 -11.30 -10.56 -16.55
CA SER A 103 -12.55 -10.24 -15.85
C SER A 103 -13.67 -9.75 -16.76
N THR A 104 -13.63 -9.96 -18.07
CA THR A 104 -14.59 -9.36 -19.05
C THR A 104 -16.08 -9.64 -18.76
N ALA A 105 -16.40 -10.68 -17.98
CA ALA A 105 -17.76 -10.96 -17.52
C ALA A 105 -18.29 -9.97 -16.47
N ILE A 106 -17.40 -9.23 -15.80
CA ILE A 106 -17.70 -8.24 -14.77
C ILE A 106 -17.77 -6.86 -15.42
N THR A 107 -18.87 -6.12 -15.19
CA THR A 107 -18.97 -4.73 -15.65
C THR A 107 -18.10 -3.81 -14.78
N LYS A 108 -17.27 -2.98 -15.41
CA LYS A 108 -16.40 -2.00 -14.73
C LYS A 108 -17.07 -0.63 -14.78
N LEU A 109 -17.40 -0.10 -13.62
CA LEU A 109 -18.12 1.16 -13.48
C LEU A 109 -17.20 2.24 -12.92
N ALA A 110 -17.12 3.39 -13.58
CA ALA A 110 -16.52 4.60 -13.00
C ALA A 110 -17.01 5.86 -13.73
N SER A 111 -17.96 6.54 -13.13
CA SER A 111 -18.64 7.71 -13.70
C SER A 111 -17.72 8.92 -13.81
N ASN A 112 -16.61 8.95 -13.08
CA ASN A 112 -15.75 10.10 -12.92
C ASN A 112 -14.36 9.96 -13.57
N VAL A 113 -14.12 8.95 -14.41
CA VAL A 113 -12.81 8.70 -15.03
C VAL A 113 -12.86 8.92 -16.54
N TYR A 114 -12.15 9.95 -17.02
CA TYR A 114 -12.21 10.42 -18.41
C TYR A 114 -10.84 10.47 -19.06
N TYR A 115 -10.80 10.36 -20.39
CA TYR A 115 -9.61 10.77 -21.13
C TYR A 115 -9.48 12.29 -21.06
N GLU A 116 -8.31 12.76 -20.62
CA GLU A 116 -8.04 14.17 -20.34
C GLU A 116 -8.34 15.07 -21.54
N GLY A 117 -9.06 16.16 -21.29
CA GLY A 117 -9.46 17.11 -22.33
C GLY A 117 -10.59 16.62 -23.25
N THR A 118 -11.29 15.54 -22.88
CA THR A 118 -12.41 14.98 -23.63
C THR A 118 -13.62 14.67 -22.73
N GLU A 119 -14.78 14.39 -23.35
CA GLU A 119 -15.96 13.85 -22.66
C GLU A 119 -16.08 12.32 -22.80
N ASN A 120 -15.02 11.65 -23.27
CA ASN A 120 -15.01 10.19 -23.38
C ASN A 120 -14.63 9.60 -22.02
N ASN A 121 -15.57 8.88 -21.41
CA ASN A 121 -15.29 8.11 -20.19
C ASN A 121 -14.46 6.86 -20.55
N VAL A 122 -13.60 6.44 -19.61
CA VAL A 122 -12.73 5.26 -19.77
C VAL A 122 -13.48 3.95 -19.53
N PHE A 123 -14.49 3.97 -18.67
CA PHE A 123 -15.28 2.83 -18.22
C PHE A 123 -16.76 3.02 -18.52
N GLU A 124 -17.58 2.03 -18.12
CA GLU A 124 -19.03 2.18 -18.21
C GLU A 124 -19.49 3.22 -17.17
N LEU A 125 -20.32 4.17 -17.62
CA LEU A 125 -20.84 5.24 -16.77
C LEU A 125 -21.84 4.71 -15.73
N SER A 126 -22.66 3.74 -16.14
CA SER A 126 -23.69 3.16 -15.29
C SER A 126 -24.11 1.78 -15.81
N LYS A 127 -24.86 1.04 -15.00
CA LYS A 127 -25.50 -0.22 -15.38
C LYS A 127 -26.88 -0.34 -14.75
N ILE A 128 -27.88 -0.62 -15.56
CA ILE A 128 -29.22 -0.97 -15.07
C ILE A 128 -29.29 -2.48 -14.88
N GLU A 129 -29.65 -2.93 -13.68
CA GLU A 129 -29.74 -4.35 -13.32
C GLU A 129 -31.15 -4.68 -12.79
N MET A 130 -31.69 -5.82 -13.23
CA MET A 130 -33.01 -6.29 -12.81
C MET A 130 -32.84 -7.39 -11.74
N ILE A 131 -32.93 -7.01 -10.47
CA ILE A 131 -32.78 -7.96 -9.36
C ILE A 131 -34.15 -8.39 -8.89
N LYS A 132 -34.49 -9.67 -9.11
CA LYS A 132 -35.83 -10.23 -8.87
C LYS A 132 -36.96 -9.39 -9.52
N GLY A 133 -36.71 -8.81 -10.68
CA GLY A 133 -37.70 -7.98 -11.39
C GLY A 133 -37.85 -6.55 -10.86
N ILE A 134 -37.01 -6.11 -9.92
CA ILE A 134 -36.89 -4.72 -9.48
C ILE A 134 -35.69 -4.07 -10.17
N GLN A 135 -35.88 -2.87 -10.71
CA GLN A 135 -34.82 -2.12 -11.38
C GLN A 135 -33.92 -1.41 -10.38
N PHE A 136 -32.62 -1.64 -10.51
CA PHE A 136 -31.56 -0.91 -9.81
C PHE A 136 -30.68 -0.21 -10.85
N SER A 137 -30.38 1.07 -10.63
CA SER A 137 -29.32 1.76 -11.38
C SER A 137 -28.04 1.72 -10.58
N MET A 138 -26.98 1.20 -11.18
CA MET A 138 -25.67 1.02 -10.55
C MET A 138 -24.66 2.00 -11.15
N PHE A 139 -23.90 2.65 -10.29
CA PHE A 139 -22.84 3.60 -10.67
C PHE A 139 -21.55 3.23 -9.96
N GLY A 140 -20.45 3.63 -10.58
CA GLY A 140 -19.11 3.47 -10.04
C GLY A 140 -18.44 4.82 -9.79
N LEU A 141 -17.56 4.92 -8.79
CA LEU A 141 -16.74 6.11 -8.52
C LEU A 141 -15.33 5.71 -8.06
N ALA A 142 -14.32 6.20 -8.77
CA ALA A 142 -12.91 5.97 -8.45
C ALA A 142 -12.32 7.19 -7.71
N THR A 143 -11.48 6.97 -6.69
CA THR A 143 -10.85 8.09 -5.98
C THR A 143 -9.94 8.94 -6.90
N PRO A 144 -10.07 10.28 -6.90
CA PRO A 144 -9.12 11.16 -7.55
C PRO A 144 -7.69 11.07 -6.99
N GLU A 145 -7.53 10.52 -5.78
CA GLU A 145 -6.21 10.25 -5.19
C GLU A 145 -5.39 9.25 -6.00
N THR A 146 -5.98 8.49 -6.93
CA THR A 146 -5.28 7.57 -7.84
C THR A 146 -4.06 8.20 -8.50
N LYS A 147 -4.11 9.50 -8.84
CA LYS A 147 -2.96 10.25 -9.40
C LYS A 147 -1.73 10.34 -8.48
N THR A 148 -1.88 9.99 -7.21
CA THR A 148 -0.84 10.08 -6.17
C THR A 148 -0.65 8.77 -5.38
N LYS A 149 -1.63 7.87 -5.40
CA LYS A 149 -1.60 6.59 -4.66
C LYS A 149 -1.15 5.43 -5.54
N ALA A 150 -1.36 5.52 -6.85
CA ALA A 150 -0.74 4.66 -7.86
C ALA A 150 0.42 5.40 -8.56
N ASP A 151 1.13 4.72 -9.45
CA ASP A 151 2.15 5.39 -10.28
C ASP A 151 1.49 6.44 -11.19
N PRO A 152 1.88 7.73 -11.09
CA PRO A 152 1.28 8.78 -11.92
C PRO A 152 1.42 8.58 -13.43
N ARG A 153 2.40 7.79 -13.89
CA ARG A 153 2.54 7.43 -15.32
C ARG A 153 1.38 6.57 -15.80
N ASN A 154 0.85 5.72 -14.93
CA ASN A 154 -0.23 4.79 -15.28
C ASN A 154 -1.59 5.48 -15.37
N SER A 155 -1.68 6.73 -14.92
CA SER A 155 -2.85 7.61 -15.09
C SER A 155 -2.54 8.83 -15.96
N SER A 156 -1.42 8.82 -16.70
CA SER A 156 -1.07 9.90 -17.62
C SER A 156 -2.11 10.03 -18.74
N GLY A 157 -2.67 11.22 -18.94
CA GLY A 157 -3.76 11.45 -19.90
C GLY A 157 -5.13 10.98 -19.41
N ILE A 158 -5.25 10.58 -18.14
CA ILE A 158 -6.51 10.28 -17.48
C ILE A 158 -6.86 11.41 -16.49
N GLU A 159 -8.12 11.82 -16.51
CA GLU A 159 -8.72 12.79 -15.61
C GLU A 159 -9.67 12.07 -14.65
N PHE A 160 -9.47 12.27 -13.35
CA PHE A 160 -10.42 11.87 -12.31
C PHE A 160 -11.18 13.12 -11.88
N ARG A 161 -12.44 13.21 -12.30
CA ARG A 161 -13.35 14.31 -11.98
C ARG A 161 -13.87 14.18 -10.55
N ASP A 162 -14.42 15.27 -10.02
CA ASP A 162 -15.09 15.29 -8.73
C ASP A 162 -16.17 14.18 -8.66
N PRO A 163 -16.11 13.25 -7.70
CA PRO A 163 -17.02 12.11 -7.65
C PRO A 163 -18.48 12.51 -7.48
N ILE A 164 -18.76 13.54 -6.67
CA ILE A 164 -20.12 13.99 -6.35
C ILE A 164 -20.76 14.63 -7.60
N ASP A 165 -20.04 15.54 -8.24
CA ASP A 165 -20.53 16.22 -9.44
C ASP A 165 -20.70 15.26 -10.63
N ALA A 166 -19.75 14.33 -10.81
CA ALA A 166 -19.85 13.28 -11.83
C ALA A 166 -21.08 12.39 -11.60
N LEU A 167 -21.29 11.92 -10.37
CA LEU A 167 -22.46 11.11 -10.04
C LEU A 167 -23.77 11.88 -10.25
N ARG A 168 -23.83 13.14 -9.81
CA ARG A 168 -25.02 14.00 -9.99
C ARG A 168 -25.37 14.16 -11.48
N CYS A 169 -24.37 14.32 -12.34
CA CYS A 169 -24.55 14.42 -13.78
C CYS A 169 -25.19 13.15 -14.36
N GLU A 170 -24.68 11.98 -13.98
CA GLU A 170 -25.13 10.70 -14.52
C GLU A 170 -26.51 10.28 -13.98
N ILE A 171 -26.74 10.39 -12.66
CA ILE A 171 -28.02 10.00 -12.03
C ILE A 171 -29.21 10.79 -12.58
N ASN A 172 -29.00 12.02 -13.04
CA ASN A 172 -30.06 12.88 -13.55
C ASN A 172 -30.40 12.65 -15.03
N LYS A 173 -29.72 11.71 -15.71
CA LYS A 173 -30.07 11.32 -17.08
C LYS A 173 -31.41 10.57 -17.12
N SER A 174 -32.16 10.79 -18.19
CA SER A 174 -33.54 10.30 -18.32
C SER A 174 -33.69 8.78 -18.30
N GLU A 175 -32.63 8.03 -18.61
CA GLU A 175 -32.61 6.57 -18.57
C GLU A 175 -32.76 6.00 -17.14
N HIS A 176 -32.47 6.81 -16.12
CA HIS A 176 -32.56 6.43 -14.71
C HIS A 176 -33.87 6.90 -14.05
N ASN A 177 -34.75 7.60 -14.77
CA ASN A 177 -35.99 8.16 -14.21
C ASN A 177 -36.93 7.10 -13.61
N ASP A 178 -36.91 5.88 -14.13
CA ASP A 178 -37.72 4.77 -13.64
C ASP A 178 -37.07 4.03 -12.46
N SER A 179 -35.80 4.33 -12.14
CA SER A 179 -35.07 3.73 -11.03
C SER A 179 -35.42 4.41 -9.71
N LYS A 180 -35.90 3.61 -8.76
CA LYS A 180 -36.09 4.05 -7.37
C LYS A 180 -34.86 3.75 -6.50
N TYR A 181 -34.16 2.66 -6.82
CA TYR A 181 -33.01 2.17 -6.07
C TYR A 181 -31.73 2.35 -6.87
N PHE A 182 -30.72 2.85 -6.18
CA PHE A 182 -29.42 3.23 -6.73
C PHE A 182 -28.33 2.51 -5.94
N ILE A 183 -27.48 1.73 -6.62
CA ILE A 183 -26.30 1.14 -5.99
C ILE A 183 -25.10 1.98 -6.42
N ILE A 184 -24.39 2.54 -5.46
CA ILE A 184 -23.16 3.28 -5.67
C ILE A 184 -22.03 2.37 -5.22
N LEU A 185 -21.27 1.83 -6.17
CA LEU A 185 -20.00 1.17 -5.90
C LEU A 185 -18.95 2.28 -5.92
N GLU A 186 -18.30 2.53 -4.82
CA GLU A 186 -17.30 3.59 -4.74
C GLU A 186 -16.01 3.08 -4.12
N HIS A 187 -14.92 3.72 -4.50
CA HIS A 187 -13.59 3.46 -3.96
C HIS A 187 -13.00 4.80 -3.52
N LEU A 188 -13.65 5.42 -2.54
CA LEU A 188 -13.38 6.79 -2.10
C LEU A 188 -12.80 6.83 -0.68
N GLY A 189 -13.23 5.91 0.19
CA GLY A 189 -12.75 5.82 1.56
C GLY A 189 -13.18 6.99 2.44
N ASP A 190 -12.78 6.92 3.71
CA ASP A 190 -13.12 7.89 4.76
C ASP A 190 -11.89 8.39 5.54
N ASP A 191 -10.70 8.22 4.95
CA ASP A 191 -9.44 8.60 5.58
C ASP A 191 -9.42 10.11 5.92
N PRO A 192 -9.02 10.51 7.15
CA PRO A 192 -8.99 11.92 7.55
C PRO A 192 -8.04 12.81 6.72
N VAL A 193 -7.12 12.21 5.98
CA VAL A 193 -6.15 12.90 5.12
C VAL A 193 -6.61 13.04 3.67
N THR A 194 -7.66 12.32 3.29
CA THR A 194 -8.33 12.48 1.99
C THR A 194 -9.14 13.77 2.01
N LYS A 195 -9.18 14.48 0.86
CA LYS A 195 -9.98 15.69 0.75
C LYS A 195 -11.44 15.38 1.03
N GLU A 196 -12.12 16.25 1.77
CA GLU A 196 -13.49 16.04 2.23
C GLU A 196 -14.44 15.73 1.06
N GLU A 197 -14.35 16.51 -0.02
CA GLU A 197 -15.14 16.32 -1.24
C GLU A 197 -14.89 14.99 -1.99
N TRP A 198 -13.82 14.25 -1.65
CA TRP A 198 -13.45 12.98 -2.29
C TRP A 198 -13.73 11.77 -1.41
N ARG A 199 -14.36 11.94 -0.23
CA ARG A 199 -14.65 10.84 0.69
C ARG A 199 -16.04 10.24 0.48
N GLY A 200 -16.16 8.93 0.73
CA GLY A 200 -17.40 8.18 0.63
C GLY A 200 -18.47 8.64 1.63
N ASP A 201 -18.08 8.92 2.88
CA ASP A 201 -19.01 9.44 3.91
C ASP A 201 -19.59 10.82 3.56
N THR A 202 -18.79 11.67 2.89
CA THR A 202 -19.23 12.97 2.39
C THR A 202 -20.20 12.82 1.23
N LEU A 203 -19.95 11.88 0.30
CA LEU A 203 -20.92 11.54 -0.74
C LEU A 203 -22.22 11.01 -0.12
N ALA A 204 -22.15 10.07 0.82
CA ALA A 204 -23.31 9.48 1.48
C ALA A 204 -24.18 10.55 2.18
N ASN A 205 -23.54 11.50 2.88
CA ASN A 205 -24.25 12.64 3.47
C ASN A 205 -24.88 13.55 2.40
N THR A 206 -24.20 13.79 1.29
CA THR A 206 -24.73 14.58 0.16
C THR A 206 -25.95 13.91 -0.45
N LEU A 207 -25.89 12.60 -0.72
CA LEU A 207 -27.02 11.80 -1.22
C LEU A 207 -28.24 11.83 -0.27
N ALA A 208 -28.01 11.97 1.02
CA ALA A 208 -29.07 12.03 2.02
C ALA A 208 -29.73 13.42 2.14
N THR A 209 -29.01 14.50 1.82
CA THR A 209 -29.42 15.86 2.16
C THR A 209 -29.69 16.77 0.97
N ASP A 210 -29.12 16.47 -0.21
CA ASP A 210 -29.28 17.29 -1.41
C ASP A 210 -30.71 17.13 -1.99
N PRO A 211 -31.41 18.25 -2.27
CA PRO A 211 -32.71 18.25 -2.93
C PRO A 211 -32.79 17.45 -4.25
N ASP A 212 -31.70 17.37 -5.01
CA ASP A 212 -31.65 16.66 -6.31
C ASP A 212 -31.79 15.13 -6.17
N PHE A 213 -31.58 14.62 -4.95
CA PHE A 213 -31.64 13.18 -4.65
C PHE A 213 -32.89 12.77 -3.86
N VAL A 214 -33.81 13.69 -3.62
CA VAL A 214 -35.07 13.42 -2.92
C VAL A 214 -35.89 12.33 -3.62
N GLY A 215 -36.36 11.35 -2.85
CA GLY A 215 -37.19 10.24 -3.33
C GLY A 215 -36.39 9.04 -3.88
N LYS A 216 -35.10 9.20 -4.14
CA LYS A 216 -34.19 8.12 -4.53
C LYS A 216 -33.68 7.38 -3.29
N LYS A 217 -33.40 6.08 -3.40
CA LYS A 217 -32.88 5.23 -2.32
C LYS A 217 -31.51 4.68 -2.70
N PHE A 218 -30.49 4.96 -1.90
CA PHE A 218 -29.09 4.69 -2.20
C PHE A 218 -28.51 3.59 -1.31
N ILE A 219 -27.84 2.65 -1.96
CA ILE A 219 -27.03 1.61 -1.36
C ILE A 219 -25.59 1.94 -1.74
N VAL A 220 -24.83 2.46 -0.80
CA VAL A 220 -23.44 2.86 -1.01
C VAL A 220 -22.54 1.76 -0.45
N ILE A 221 -21.69 1.22 -1.32
CA ILE A 221 -20.69 0.20 -1.01
C ILE A 221 -19.34 0.81 -1.34
N ASP A 222 -18.53 1.06 -0.31
CA ASP A 222 -17.24 1.76 -0.42
C ASP A 222 -16.04 0.81 -0.22
N GLY A 223 -14.82 1.33 -0.45
CA GLY A 223 -13.51 0.71 -0.28
C GLY A 223 -12.41 1.72 0.10
N HIS A 224 -11.16 1.50 -0.30
CA HIS A 224 -9.99 2.40 -0.20
C HIS A 224 -9.39 2.55 1.20
N SER A 225 -10.18 2.95 2.21
CA SER A 225 -9.65 3.23 3.55
C SER A 225 -9.48 1.99 4.43
N HIS A 226 -9.98 0.84 3.97
CA HIS A 226 -10.02 -0.44 4.69
C HIS A 226 -10.78 -0.35 6.04
N SER A 227 -11.72 0.59 6.14
CA SER A 227 -12.57 0.78 7.31
C SER A 227 -13.57 -0.37 7.46
N GLU A 228 -13.87 -0.75 8.71
CA GLU A 228 -14.89 -1.77 9.02
C GLU A 228 -16.17 -1.10 9.52
N TYR A 229 -17.22 -1.13 8.71
CA TYR A 229 -18.57 -0.73 9.13
C TYR A 229 -19.36 -1.97 9.54
N ALA A 230 -19.12 -2.47 10.75
CA ALA A 230 -19.61 -3.77 11.21
C ALA A 230 -21.14 -3.96 11.04
N ASN A 231 -21.93 -2.90 11.20
CA ASN A 231 -23.39 -2.88 11.02
C ASN A 231 -23.84 -1.88 9.94
N GLY A 232 -22.92 -1.46 9.06
CA GLY A 232 -23.11 -0.32 8.17
C GLY A 232 -23.40 1.00 8.91
N GLU A 233 -23.70 2.02 8.12
CA GLU A 233 -24.21 3.30 8.58
C GLU A 233 -25.43 3.73 7.76
N LYS A 234 -26.20 4.67 8.30
CA LYS A 234 -27.37 5.25 7.63
C LYS A 234 -27.24 6.76 7.61
N TYR A 235 -27.42 7.33 6.43
CA TYR A 235 -27.47 8.78 6.22
C TYR A 235 -28.91 9.12 5.81
N GLY A 236 -29.60 9.88 6.67
CA GLY A 236 -31.03 10.14 6.53
C GLY A 236 -31.88 8.86 6.46
N SER A 237 -33.01 8.93 5.75
CA SER A 237 -33.94 7.81 5.55
C SER A 237 -33.78 7.12 4.19
N ASN A 238 -32.77 7.50 3.42
CA ASN A 238 -32.62 7.12 2.03
C ASN A 238 -31.24 6.58 1.65
N VAL A 239 -30.25 6.58 2.55
CA VAL A 239 -28.93 6.03 2.26
C VAL A 239 -28.56 4.96 3.29
N ILE A 240 -28.09 3.81 2.80
CA ILE A 240 -27.36 2.83 3.58
C ILE A 240 -25.92 2.77 3.06
N TYR A 241 -24.95 2.78 3.95
CA TYR A 241 -23.53 2.85 3.66
C TYR A 241 -22.80 1.67 4.29
N GLY A 242 -21.85 1.08 3.58
CA GLY A 242 -21.02 -0.01 4.11
C GLY A 242 -19.68 -0.13 3.41
N GLN A 243 -18.67 -0.53 4.17
CA GLN A 243 -17.32 -0.89 3.73
C GLN A 243 -16.83 -2.04 4.62
N THR A 244 -16.02 -2.95 4.07
CA THR A 244 -15.70 -4.24 4.71
C THR A 244 -14.21 -4.53 4.81
N LYS A 245 -13.45 -3.79 5.65
CA LYS A 245 -11.99 -4.00 5.81
C LYS A 245 -11.31 -4.19 4.44
N GLY A 246 -10.32 -5.07 4.32
CA GLY A 246 -9.74 -5.52 3.05
C GLY A 246 -9.19 -6.94 3.19
N THR A 247 -8.59 -7.46 2.12
CA THR A 247 -7.91 -8.78 2.03
C THR A 247 -8.81 -9.96 2.43
N LEU A 248 -10.12 -9.83 2.20
CA LEU A 248 -11.12 -10.81 2.62
C LEU A 248 -11.02 -11.23 4.10
N GLU A 249 -10.56 -10.32 4.98
CA GLU A 249 -10.78 -10.52 6.42
C GLU A 249 -12.27 -10.66 6.74
N THR A 250 -13.06 -9.90 5.98
CA THR A 250 -14.51 -9.82 6.06
C THR A 250 -15.11 -9.65 4.67
N PHE A 251 -16.43 -9.84 4.57
CA PHE A 251 -17.22 -9.44 3.41
C PHE A 251 -18.57 -8.89 3.88
N GLY A 252 -19.27 -8.17 3.02
CA GLY A 252 -20.51 -7.49 3.37
C GLY A 252 -21.76 -8.23 2.92
N GLN A 253 -22.83 -8.10 3.72
CA GLN A 253 -24.18 -8.43 3.32
C GLN A 253 -25.09 -7.22 3.59
N ILE A 254 -25.71 -6.70 2.53
CA ILE A 254 -26.76 -5.69 2.62
C ILE A 254 -28.10 -6.32 2.28
N THR A 255 -29.07 -6.15 3.16
CA THR A 255 -30.45 -6.61 2.99
C THR A 255 -31.35 -5.40 2.78
N ILE A 256 -31.82 -5.21 1.55
CA ILE A 256 -32.72 -4.12 1.18
C ILE A 256 -34.15 -4.56 1.40
N ASP A 257 -34.86 -3.84 2.27
CA ASP A 257 -36.29 -4.04 2.45
C ASP A 257 -37.07 -3.12 1.50
N LEU A 258 -37.71 -3.72 0.51
CA LEU A 258 -38.42 -3.00 -0.54
C LEU A 258 -39.74 -2.39 -0.06
N SER A 259 -40.26 -2.86 1.07
CA SER A 259 -41.50 -2.35 1.69
C SER A 259 -41.22 -1.14 2.59
N ASN A 260 -40.07 -1.15 3.27
CA ASN A 260 -39.59 -0.05 4.09
C ASN A 260 -38.07 0.06 4.02
N PHE A 261 -37.56 0.94 3.16
CA PHE A 261 -36.12 1.09 2.98
C PHE A 261 -35.36 1.43 4.27
N GLU A 262 -35.98 2.16 5.21
CA GLU A 262 -35.36 2.47 6.52
C GLU A 262 -35.13 1.22 7.38
N ALA A 263 -35.85 0.13 7.12
CA ALA A 263 -35.65 -1.18 7.76
C ALA A 263 -34.58 -2.03 7.05
N SER A 264 -33.93 -1.52 6.01
CA SER A 264 -32.78 -2.18 5.39
C SER A 264 -31.61 -2.24 6.38
N GLU A 265 -30.79 -3.27 6.25
CA GLU A 265 -29.68 -3.56 7.16
C GLU A 265 -28.43 -3.90 6.38
N ALA A 266 -27.28 -3.47 6.87
CA ALA A 266 -25.97 -3.84 6.38
C ALA A 266 -25.23 -4.51 7.52
N LYS A 267 -24.42 -5.51 7.20
CA LYS A 267 -23.56 -6.15 8.19
C LYS A 267 -22.30 -6.67 7.53
N THR A 268 -21.22 -6.63 8.28
CA THR A 268 -19.96 -7.26 7.93
C THR A 268 -19.91 -8.68 8.52
N ILE A 269 -19.55 -9.66 7.69
CA ILE A 269 -19.39 -11.06 8.08
C ILE A 269 -17.90 -11.37 8.11
N LYS A 270 -17.41 -11.86 9.25
CA LYS A 270 -16.00 -12.18 9.44
C LYS A 270 -15.65 -13.50 8.77
N MET A 271 -14.75 -13.45 7.79
CA MET A 271 -14.26 -14.61 7.07
C MET A 271 -13.15 -15.30 7.87
N ARG A 272 -12.16 -14.53 8.34
CA ARG A 272 -11.02 -15.04 9.12
C ARG A 272 -10.75 -14.24 10.38
N ALA A 273 -10.05 -14.88 11.31
CA ALA A 273 -9.37 -14.26 12.43
C ALA A 273 -7.89 -14.67 12.34
N GLN A 274 -7.02 -13.72 11.99
CA GLN A 274 -5.64 -14.00 11.59
C GLN A 274 -5.61 -15.01 10.42
N TYR A 275 -4.89 -16.12 10.56
CA TYR A 275 -4.66 -17.12 9.51
C TYR A 275 -5.67 -18.27 9.49
N ALA A 276 -6.83 -18.12 10.15
CA ALA A 276 -7.81 -19.19 10.28
C ALA A 276 -9.24 -18.70 10.04
N LEU A 277 -10.08 -19.56 9.45
CA LEU A 277 -11.51 -19.33 9.30
C LEU A 277 -12.20 -19.11 10.64
N THR A 278 -13.18 -18.22 10.65
CA THR A 278 -14.05 -18.01 11.81
C THR A 278 -15.02 -19.19 12.01
N GLU A 279 -15.57 -19.32 13.23
CA GLU A 279 -16.62 -20.30 13.52
C GLU A 279 -17.86 -20.13 12.63
N THR A 280 -18.19 -18.90 12.25
CA THR A 280 -19.29 -18.59 11.32
C THR A 280 -19.05 -19.26 9.96
N MET A 281 -17.84 -19.15 9.41
CA MET A 281 -17.54 -19.72 8.09
C MET A 281 -17.34 -21.23 8.10
N LYS A 282 -16.96 -21.82 9.23
CA LYS A 282 -16.86 -23.28 9.40
C LYS A 282 -18.20 -24.02 9.24
N ALA A 283 -19.33 -23.32 9.31
CA ALA A 283 -20.65 -23.89 9.05
C ALA A 283 -20.92 -24.15 7.55
N TYR A 284 -20.07 -23.63 6.67
CA TYR A 284 -20.20 -23.76 5.21
C TYR A 284 -19.17 -24.75 4.66
N THR A 285 -19.42 -25.27 3.47
CA THR A 285 -18.43 -26.02 2.68
C THR A 285 -17.87 -25.13 1.59
N THR A 286 -16.63 -25.35 1.15
CA THR A 286 -16.03 -24.64 0.02
C THR A 286 -16.72 -24.98 -1.31
N ASP A 287 -16.81 -24.01 -2.21
CA ASP A 287 -17.21 -24.27 -3.59
C ASP A 287 -16.13 -25.10 -4.33
N PRO A 288 -16.44 -26.32 -4.82
CA PRO A 288 -15.44 -27.22 -5.38
C PRO A 288 -14.82 -26.71 -6.69
N THR A 289 -15.53 -25.89 -7.46
CA THR A 289 -15.00 -25.30 -8.70
C THR A 289 -13.93 -24.26 -8.37
N ILE A 290 -14.20 -23.40 -7.39
CA ILE A 290 -13.24 -22.39 -6.94
C ILE A 290 -12.03 -23.06 -6.28
N VAL A 291 -12.22 -24.11 -5.46
CA VAL A 291 -11.10 -24.86 -4.88
C VAL A 291 -10.18 -25.45 -5.96
N ALA A 292 -10.75 -26.03 -7.02
CA ALA A 292 -9.95 -26.57 -8.12
C ALA A 292 -9.10 -25.48 -8.80
N LYS A 293 -9.68 -24.30 -9.08
CA LYS A 293 -8.95 -23.17 -9.65
C LYS A 293 -7.86 -22.64 -8.72
N LEU A 294 -8.16 -22.46 -7.43
CA LEU A 294 -7.16 -22.03 -6.43
C LEU A 294 -5.98 -23.00 -6.40
N LYS A 295 -6.24 -24.31 -6.51
CA LYS A 295 -5.19 -25.32 -6.59
C LYS A 295 -4.36 -25.17 -7.87
N ASP A 296 -4.99 -25.03 -9.03
CA ASP A 296 -4.29 -24.88 -10.31
C ASP A 296 -3.43 -23.61 -10.34
N ILE A 297 -3.95 -22.50 -9.83
CA ILE A 297 -3.23 -21.23 -9.69
C ILE A 297 -2.02 -21.41 -8.77
N ASN A 298 -2.20 -22.05 -7.62
CA ASN A 298 -1.10 -22.32 -6.70
C ASN A 298 -0.04 -23.23 -7.33
N ASP A 299 -0.43 -24.31 -7.98
CA ASP A 299 0.52 -25.22 -8.64
C ASP A 299 1.30 -24.52 -9.76
N ALA A 300 0.64 -23.66 -10.55
CA ALA A 300 1.28 -22.85 -11.58
C ALA A 300 2.27 -21.84 -10.97
N PHE A 301 1.89 -21.18 -9.88
CA PHE A 301 2.75 -20.26 -9.14
C PHE A 301 3.98 -20.96 -8.56
N GLU A 302 3.80 -22.09 -7.87
CA GLU A 302 4.91 -22.89 -7.34
C GLU A 302 5.86 -23.32 -8.46
N LEU A 303 5.32 -23.74 -9.61
CA LEU A 303 6.13 -24.11 -10.77
C LEU A 303 6.91 -22.92 -11.33
N ALA A 304 6.24 -21.80 -11.59
CA ALA A 304 6.84 -20.59 -12.16
C ALA A 304 7.93 -19.99 -11.27
N THR A 305 7.84 -20.21 -9.96
CA THR A 305 8.72 -19.60 -8.96
C THR A 305 9.74 -20.58 -8.35
N SER A 306 9.73 -21.84 -8.79
CA SER A 306 10.57 -22.93 -8.27
C SER A 306 12.08 -22.82 -8.58
N LYS A 307 12.48 -21.93 -9.51
CA LYS A 307 13.89 -21.78 -9.89
C LYS A 307 14.72 -21.36 -8.68
N VAL A 308 15.62 -22.24 -8.24
CA VAL A 308 16.61 -21.95 -7.19
C VAL A 308 17.66 -20.97 -7.74
N VAL A 309 17.80 -19.83 -7.08
CA VAL A 309 18.79 -18.79 -7.40
C VAL A 309 20.02 -18.85 -6.49
N LEU A 310 19.86 -19.41 -5.28
CA LEU A 310 20.95 -19.68 -4.36
C LEU A 310 20.73 -21.04 -3.67
N PRO A 311 21.58 -22.06 -3.92
CA PRO A 311 21.37 -23.39 -3.35
C PRO A 311 21.44 -23.46 -1.82
N ASN A 312 22.18 -22.56 -1.18
CA ASN A 312 22.35 -22.57 0.26
C ASN A 312 22.74 -21.19 0.81
N LEU A 313 21.78 -20.50 1.41
CA LEU A 313 21.94 -19.30 2.21
C LEU A 313 22.46 -19.66 3.61
N MET A 314 23.58 -19.03 4.00
CA MET A 314 24.26 -19.31 5.28
C MET A 314 23.72 -18.52 6.48
N VAL A 315 23.07 -17.39 6.21
CA VAL A 315 22.67 -16.40 7.23
C VAL A 315 21.16 -16.19 7.21
N ASP A 316 20.57 -15.88 8.37
CA ASP A 316 19.16 -15.49 8.41
C ASP A 316 19.03 -14.02 7.97
N LEU A 317 18.32 -13.77 6.88
CA LEU A 317 18.08 -12.44 6.35
C LEU A 317 16.76 -11.88 6.91
N ASN A 318 16.87 -10.89 7.79
CA ASN A 318 15.75 -10.35 8.55
C ASN A 318 14.94 -9.34 7.72
N GLY A 319 13.73 -9.76 7.34
CA GLY A 319 12.72 -8.94 6.67
C GLY A 319 11.45 -8.76 7.51
N GLU A 320 11.51 -9.00 8.82
CA GLU A 320 10.34 -8.87 9.68
C GLU A 320 9.85 -7.43 9.72
N ARG A 321 8.53 -7.24 9.56
CA ARG A 321 7.89 -5.91 9.54
C ARG A 321 8.28 -5.06 10.75
N ALA A 322 8.37 -5.68 11.93
CA ALA A 322 8.71 -4.99 13.17
C ALA A 322 10.15 -4.45 13.20
N ASP A 323 11.05 -5.02 12.38
CA ASP A 323 12.46 -4.67 12.36
C ASP A 323 12.79 -3.75 11.19
N VAL A 324 12.39 -4.11 9.96
CA VAL A 324 12.65 -3.31 8.74
C VAL A 324 12.02 -1.91 8.79
N ARG A 325 11.01 -1.71 9.65
CA ARG A 325 10.32 -0.44 9.88
C ARG A 325 10.73 0.26 11.17
N THR A 326 11.68 -0.27 11.92
CA THR A 326 12.22 0.40 13.12
C THR A 326 13.72 0.68 13.03
N GLY A 327 14.42 0.06 12.07
CA GLY A 327 15.81 0.35 11.77
C GLY A 327 16.38 -0.53 10.66
N GLU A 328 17.70 -0.47 10.54
CA GLU A 328 18.49 -1.28 9.60
C GLU A 328 18.34 -2.78 9.85
N THR A 329 18.23 -3.55 8.77
CA THR A 329 18.39 -5.01 8.78
C THR A 329 19.43 -5.46 7.76
N ASN A 330 19.99 -6.65 7.99
CA ASN A 330 20.95 -7.25 7.06
C ASN A 330 20.34 -7.54 5.68
N LEU A 331 19.06 -7.87 5.60
CA LEU A 331 18.35 -8.03 4.33
C LEU A 331 18.21 -6.70 3.58
N GLY A 332 17.81 -5.63 4.25
CA GLY A 332 17.70 -4.32 3.62
C GLY A 332 19.04 -3.79 3.10
N ASN A 333 20.12 -4.04 3.86
CA ASN A 333 21.49 -3.78 3.42
C ASN A 333 21.84 -4.54 2.14
N LEU A 334 21.62 -5.86 2.14
CA LEU A 334 21.95 -6.72 1.02
C LEU A 334 21.16 -6.33 -0.25
N ILE A 335 19.87 -6.02 -0.13
CA ILE A 335 19.07 -5.55 -1.27
C ILE A 335 19.64 -4.23 -1.79
N SER A 336 19.91 -3.27 -0.91
CA SER A 336 20.49 -1.97 -1.30
C SER A 336 21.87 -2.12 -1.96
N ASP A 337 22.70 -3.04 -1.48
CA ASP A 337 23.99 -3.37 -2.10
C ASP A 337 23.82 -3.97 -3.49
N SER A 338 22.86 -4.87 -3.69
CA SER A 338 22.59 -5.45 -5.00
C SER A 338 22.12 -4.41 -6.02
N MET A 339 21.29 -3.44 -5.60
CA MET A 339 20.88 -2.30 -6.41
C MET A 339 22.08 -1.42 -6.80
N PHE A 340 22.95 -1.13 -5.83
CA PHE A 340 24.17 -0.35 -6.06
C PHE A 340 25.13 -1.04 -7.03
N GLU A 341 25.38 -2.34 -6.84
CA GLU A 341 26.27 -3.12 -7.70
C GLU A 341 25.73 -3.22 -9.14
N TYR A 342 24.45 -3.56 -9.30
CA TYR A 342 23.81 -3.65 -10.61
C TYR A 342 23.95 -2.34 -11.39
N THR A 343 23.60 -1.21 -10.77
CA THR A 343 23.64 0.11 -11.43
C THR A 343 25.07 0.54 -11.70
N THR A 344 26.03 0.29 -10.80
CA THR A 344 27.46 0.52 -11.04
C THR A 344 27.97 -0.18 -12.30
N ASN A 345 27.48 -1.39 -12.57
CA ASN A 345 27.93 -2.21 -13.70
C ASN A 345 27.16 -1.96 -15.00
N THR A 346 25.94 -1.42 -14.93
CA THR A 346 25.04 -1.33 -16.10
C THR A 346 24.70 0.09 -16.53
N PHE A 347 24.78 1.07 -15.63
CA PHE A 347 24.42 2.45 -15.94
C PHE A 347 25.61 3.24 -16.47
N SER A 348 25.31 4.32 -17.19
CA SER A 348 26.32 5.13 -17.87
C SER A 348 27.16 5.98 -16.91
N VAL A 349 26.58 6.35 -15.78
CA VAL A 349 27.23 7.09 -14.70
C VAL A 349 27.11 6.27 -13.43
N LYS A 350 28.24 6.09 -12.75
CA LYS A 350 28.29 5.34 -11.49
C LYS A 350 27.46 6.03 -10.41
N PRO A 351 26.74 5.26 -9.57
CA PRO A 351 26.00 5.80 -8.45
C PRO A 351 26.94 6.23 -7.31
N ASP A 352 26.48 7.18 -6.48
CA ASP A 352 27.15 7.54 -5.23
C ASP A 352 26.59 6.71 -4.05
N LEU A 353 25.29 6.41 -4.07
CA LEU A 353 24.60 5.67 -3.01
C LEU A 353 23.34 4.97 -3.53
N ALA A 354 22.92 3.91 -2.83
CA ALA A 354 21.64 3.26 -3.03
C ALA A 354 20.84 3.17 -1.72
N VAL A 355 19.52 3.35 -1.81
CA VAL A 355 18.59 3.23 -0.69
C VAL A 355 17.30 2.51 -1.09
N MET A 356 16.64 1.91 -0.11
CA MET A 356 15.24 1.46 -0.24
C MET A 356 14.48 1.70 1.06
N ASN A 357 13.15 1.82 0.99
CA ASN A 357 12.30 1.94 2.17
C ASN A 357 11.99 0.55 2.77
N GLY A 358 11.89 0.47 4.09
CA GLY A 358 11.53 -0.74 4.82
C GLY A 358 10.13 -1.26 4.49
N GLY A 359 9.24 -0.39 4.02
CA GLY A 359 7.92 -0.76 3.52
C GLY A 359 7.95 -1.73 2.33
N GLY A 360 9.02 -1.69 1.53
CA GLY A 360 9.24 -2.57 0.38
C GLY A 360 9.67 -4.01 0.74
N ILE A 361 10.18 -4.23 1.95
CA ILE A 361 10.62 -5.56 2.43
C ILE A 361 9.49 -6.22 3.21
N ARG A 362 9.03 -7.39 2.75
CA ARG A 362 7.76 -8.00 3.19
C ARG A 362 7.91 -9.32 3.93
N ALA A 363 9.05 -9.99 3.79
CA ALA A 363 9.31 -11.26 4.44
C ALA A 363 10.81 -11.45 4.69
N SER A 364 11.14 -12.25 5.71
CA SER A 364 12.49 -12.77 5.93
C SER A 364 12.83 -13.90 4.95
N ILE A 365 14.11 -14.09 4.65
CA ILE A 365 14.63 -15.26 3.93
C ILE A 365 15.46 -16.09 4.90
N LYS A 366 15.00 -17.31 5.18
CA LYS A 366 15.64 -18.22 6.14
C LYS A 366 16.80 -18.99 5.51
N PRO A 367 17.80 -19.42 6.31
CA PRO A 367 18.90 -20.23 5.81
C PRO A 367 18.42 -21.47 5.04
N GLY A 368 19.14 -21.83 3.97
CA GLY A 368 18.76 -22.92 3.06
C GLY A 368 18.65 -22.47 1.61
N SER A 369 18.00 -23.28 0.78
CA SER A 369 17.83 -22.97 -0.64
C SER A 369 16.90 -21.78 -0.82
N VAL A 370 17.29 -20.82 -1.67
CA VAL A 370 16.50 -19.65 -2.04
C VAL A 370 16.10 -19.78 -3.51
N SER A 371 14.81 -19.72 -3.78
CA SER A 371 14.22 -19.69 -5.12
C SER A 371 13.60 -18.34 -5.42
N ILE A 372 13.15 -18.15 -6.67
CA ILE A 372 12.40 -16.94 -7.07
C ILE A 372 11.20 -16.72 -6.15
N LYS A 373 10.57 -17.79 -5.64
CA LYS A 373 9.47 -17.69 -4.67
C LYS A 373 9.84 -16.90 -3.42
N GLU A 374 10.99 -17.19 -2.82
CA GLU A 374 11.45 -16.45 -1.64
C GLU A 374 11.73 -14.97 -1.97
N ILE A 375 12.25 -14.68 -3.17
CA ILE A 375 12.53 -13.31 -3.64
C ILE A 375 11.25 -12.50 -3.78
N ILE A 376 10.28 -12.99 -4.54
CA ILE A 376 9.02 -12.27 -4.78
C ILE A 376 8.15 -12.21 -3.51
N THR A 377 8.28 -13.18 -2.60
CA THR A 377 7.61 -13.11 -1.29
C THR A 377 8.22 -11.99 -0.44
N THR A 378 9.52 -11.74 -0.60
CA THR A 378 10.27 -10.69 0.10
C THR A 378 10.02 -9.30 -0.51
N MET A 379 9.97 -9.18 -1.84
CA MET A 379 9.76 -7.94 -2.59
C MET A 379 8.68 -8.15 -3.67
N PRO A 380 7.38 -8.05 -3.31
CA PRO A 380 6.28 -8.50 -4.17
C PRO A 380 5.84 -7.46 -5.20
N TYR A 381 6.36 -6.24 -5.13
CA TYR A 381 5.84 -5.11 -5.89
C TYR A 381 6.49 -4.96 -7.28
N GLY A 382 7.65 -5.58 -7.51
CA GLY A 382 8.36 -5.48 -8.79
C GLY A 382 8.77 -4.05 -9.15
N ASN A 383 9.14 -3.23 -8.16
CA ASN A 383 9.53 -1.84 -8.40
C ASN A 383 10.77 -1.80 -9.29
N ARG A 384 10.80 -0.92 -10.29
CA ARG A 384 12.04 -0.67 -11.03
C ARG A 384 13.05 0.05 -10.16
N VAL A 385 14.31 -0.37 -10.28
CA VAL A 385 15.45 0.37 -9.75
C VAL A 385 15.77 1.53 -10.69
N VAL A 386 15.89 2.72 -10.13
CA VAL A 386 16.14 3.96 -10.88
C VAL A 386 17.33 4.72 -10.30
N GLN A 387 18.01 5.49 -11.15
CA GLN A 387 19.03 6.45 -10.74
C GLN A 387 18.56 7.86 -11.03
N ILE A 388 18.63 8.74 -10.03
CA ILE A 388 18.22 10.14 -10.09
C ILE A 388 19.32 11.07 -9.56
N ASP A 389 19.32 12.31 -10.06
CA ASP A 389 20.23 13.37 -9.63
C ASP A 389 19.61 14.13 -8.46
N VAL A 390 20.24 14.06 -7.28
CA VAL A 390 19.68 14.63 -6.05
C VAL A 390 20.69 15.55 -5.38
N LEU A 391 20.25 16.75 -5.01
CA LEU A 391 21.09 17.70 -4.28
C LEU A 391 21.36 17.17 -2.86
N GLY A 392 22.57 17.36 -2.33
CA GLY A 392 22.93 16.91 -0.99
C GLY A 392 21.99 17.41 0.11
N SER A 393 21.42 18.61 -0.04
CA SER A 393 20.37 19.10 0.85
C SER A 393 19.09 18.25 0.84
N ASP A 394 18.73 17.68 -0.30
CA ASP A 394 17.56 16.82 -0.43
C ASP A 394 17.88 15.37 -0.03
N ILE A 395 19.11 14.90 -0.21
CA ILE A 395 19.61 13.67 0.43
C ILE A 395 19.47 13.78 1.96
N TYR A 396 19.88 14.92 2.55
CA TYR A 396 19.75 15.14 3.99
C TYR A 396 18.28 15.10 4.43
N LYS A 397 17.38 15.81 3.72
CA LYS A 397 15.93 15.79 3.99
C LYS A 397 15.33 14.39 3.85
N MET A 398 15.75 13.62 2.85
CA MET A 398 15.32 12.25 2.62
C MET A 398 15.62 11.38 3.84
N PHE A 399 16.85 11.44 4.38
CA PHE A 399 17.19 10.69 5.58
C PHE A 399 16.48 11.20 6.85
N GLU A 400 16.29 12.51 7.01
CA GLU A 400 15.48 13.04 8.12
C GLU A 400 14.03 12.57 8.06
N HIS A 401 13.45 12.51 6.85
CA HIS A 401 12.10 11.98 6.62
C HIS A 401 12.01 10.49 6.96
N GLY A 402 12.99 9.68 6.55
CA GLY A 402 13.08 8.27 6.94
C GLY A 402 13.24 8.07 8.44
N LEU A 403 13.71 9.08 9.17
CA LEU A 403 13.82 9.09 10.62
C LEU A 403 12.69 9.88 11.31
N LYS A 404 11.54 10.14 10.68
CA LYS A 404 10.48 11.00 11.28
C LYS A 404 9.70 10.36 12.42
N ALA A 405 9.65 9.03 12.49
CA ALA A 405 8.74 8.30 13.38
C ALA A 405 8.98 8.64 14.87
N PRO A 406 7.94 8.74 15.73
CA PRO A 406 8.16 8.97 17.15
C PRO A 406 8.93 7.82 17.82
N ILE A 407 9.36 8.03 19.07
CA ILE A 407 9.93 6.95 19.88
C ILE A 407 8.83 5.92 20.17
N ALA A 408 9.18 4.63 20.15
CA ALA A 408 8.27 3.53 20.42
C ALA A 408 8.07 3.31 21.93
N PHE A 409 6.84 2.99 22.30
CA PHE A 409 6.44 2.63 23.66
C PHE A 409 5.70 1.29 23.67
N ASP A 410 5.82 0.53 24.74
CA ASP A 410 4.96 -0.64 24.99
C ASP A 410 3.53 -0.21 25.38
N PRO A 411 2.55 -1.13 25.41
CA PRO A 411 1.17 -0.84 25.81
C PRO A 411 1.04 -0.25 27.23
N GLU A 412 2.03 -0.50 28.09
CA GLU A 412 2.13 0.02 29.46
C GLU A 412 2.75 1.43 29.53
N GLY A 413 3.21 1.98 28.40
CA GLY A 413 3.79 3.32 28.29
C GLY A 413 5.29 3.40 28.59
N ASN A 414 6.01 2.28 28.65
CA ASN A 414 7.46 2.26 28.80
C ASN A 414 8.16 2.41 27.45
N MET A 415 9.23 3.20 27.42
CA MET A 415 10.05 3.39 26.22
C MET A 415 10.75 2.08 25.82
N LEU A 416 10.66 1.74 24.53
CA LEU A 416 11.35 0.59 23.97
C LEU A 416 12.79 0.95 23.58
N PHE A 417 13.71 0.02 23.81
CA PHE A 417 15.13 0.17 23.50
C PHE A 417 15.59 -0.89 22.49
N ASP A 418 16.64 -0.56 21.74
CA ASP A 418 17.33 -1.50 20.88
C ASP A 418 18.34 -2.37 21.65
N GLU A 419 18.97 -3.31 20.95
CA GLU A 419 19.99 -4.20 21.52
C GLU A 419 21.21 -3.47 22.14
N ASN A 420 21.40 -2.19 21.79
CA ASN A 420 22.47 -1.33 22.28
C ASN A 420 21.98 -0.33 23.36
N GLY A 421 20.74 -0.50 23.84
CA GLY A 421 20.14 0.35 24.86
C GLY A 421 19.78 1.76 24.38
N GLN A 422 19.62 1.99 23.07
CA GLN A 422 19.15 3.26 22.51
C GLN A 422 17.62 3.24 22.29
N PRO A 423 16.92 4.38 22.44
CA PRO A 423 15.49 4.44 22.17
C PRO A 423 15.15 4.00 20.74
N LYS A 424 14.21 3.06 20.60
CA LYS A 424 13.70 2.64 19.30
C LYS A 424 12.72 3.64 18.73
N LEU A 425 12.76 3.85 17.42
CA LEU A 425 11.68 4.52 16.69
C LEU A 425 10.49 3.56 16.55
N SER A 426 9.27 4.11 16.49
CA SER A 426 8.07 3.36 16.16
C SER A 426 8.11 2.87 14.71
N GLN A 427 7.32 1.84 14.40
CA GLN A 427 7.25 1.29 13.05
C GLN A 427 6.80 2.37 12.04
N ASP A 428 7.62 2.63 11.03
CA ASP A 428 7.31 3.51 9.90
C ASP A 428 7.84 2.87 8.61
N PRO A 429 7.01 2.70 7.56
CA PRO A 429 7.46 2.11 6.30
C PRO A 429 8.55 2.94 5.60
N SER A 430 8.66 4.25 5.89
CA SER A 430 9.63 5.16 5.28
C SER A 430 11.06 5.00 5.82
N ILE A 431 11.33 4.15 6.81
CA ILE A 431 12.72 3.92 7.28
C ILE A 431 13.58 3.41 6.12
N LEU A 432 14.74 4.04 5.91
CA LEU A 432 15.63 3.69 4.81
C LEU A 432 16.68 2.66 5.20
N HIS A 433 16.81 1.64 4.36
CA HIS A 433 17.96 0.74 4.29
C HIS A 433 18.91 1.25 3.22
N VAL A 434 20.21 0.99 3.40
CA VAL A 434 21.26 1.67 2.62
C VAL A 434 22.35 0.72 2.15
N SER A 435 22.96 1.03 1.01
CA SER A 435 24.16 0.34 0.53
C SER A 435 25.37 0.61 1.44
N ASP A 436 26.43 -0.18 1.27
CA ASP A 436 27.69 -0.07 2.04
C ASP A 436 28.46 1.23 1.77
N THR A 437 27.94 2.08 0.90
CA THR A 437 28.43 3.43 0.61
C THR A 437 27.86 4.51 1.52
N VAL A 438 26.97 4.19 2.46
CA VAL A 438 26.38 5.16 3.40
C VAL A 438 26.73 4.84 4.84
N LYS A 439 27.05 5.88 5.62
CA LYS A 439 27.10 5.83 7.09
C LYS A 439 26.24 6.93 7.66
N LEU A 440 25.25 6.55 8.45
CA LEU A 440 24.32 7.45 9.12
C LEU A 440 24.35 7.24 10.63
N LYS A 441 24.53 8.34 11.36
CA LYS A 441 24.39 8.40 12.81
C LYS A 441 23.30 9.40 13.17
N PHE A 442 22.40 9.01 14.07
CA PHE A 442 21.29 9.87 14.48
C PHE A 442 21.00 9.79 15.98
N ASP A 443 20.28 10.78 16.50
CA ASP A 443 19.77 10.79 17.87
C ASP A 443 18.22 10.74 17.86
N PRO A 444 17.60 9.60 18.21
CA PRO A 444 16.14 9.44 18.18
C PRO A 444 15.41 10.37 19.17
N ARG A 445 16.12 10.96 20.14
CA ARG A 445 15.54 11.85 21.15
C ARG A 445 15.42 13.29 20.67
N ARG A 446 16.06 13.64 19.54
CA ARG A 446 15.88 14.94 18.91
C ARG A 446 14.53 14.99 18.18
N ALA A 447 14.05 16.21 17.95
CA ALA A 447 12.82 16.42 17.20
C ALA A 447 12.96 15.85 15.78
N ALA A 448 11.87 15.30 15.24
CA ALA A 448 11.84 14.86 13.84
C ALA A 448 12.23 16.02 12.91
N GLY A 449 13.06 15.75 11.91
CA GLY A 449 13.65 16.77 11.04
C GLY A 449 14.98 17.34 11.54
N ASP A 450 15.44 16.95 12.73
CA ASP A 450 16.72 17.33 13.31
C ASP A 450 17.36 16.15 14.07
N ARG A 451 17.28 14.93 13.53
CA ARG A 451 17.81 13.73 14.20
C ARG A 451 19.19 13.33 13.71
N ILE A 452 19.57 13.68 12.49
CA ILE A 452 20.87 13.31 11.92
C ILE A 452 21.98 14.04 12.68
N THR A 453 23.04 13.30 13.00
CA THR A 453 24.24 13.82 13.68
C THR A 453 25.51 13.63 12.85
N SER A 454 25.54 12.62 11.99
CA SER A 454 26.51 12.47 10.91
C SER A 454 25.82 11.75 9.76
N LEU A 455 25.98 12.25 8.54
CA LEU A 455 25.59 11.55 7.32
C LEU A 455 26.77 11.63 6.37
N GLU A 456 27.35 10.47 6.09
CA GLU A 456 28.56 10.32 5.31
C GLU A 456 28.29 9.41 4.11
N ILE A 457 28.81 9.79 2.94
CA ILE A 457 28.76 9.00 1.70
C ILE A 457 30.18 8.64 1.31
N LEU A 458 30.40 7.40 0.87
CA LEU A 458 31.67 6.92 0.35
C LEU A 458 31.97 7.59 -0.99
N ASP A 459 33.04 8.38 -1.02
CA ASP A 459 33.58 8.88 -2.26
C ASP A 459 34.30 7.73 -3.01
N GLN A 460 33.82 7.42 -4.20
CA GLN A 460 34.26 6.26 -4.97
C GLN A 460 35.70 6.40 -5.51
N ASP A 461 36.20 7.63 -5.66
CA ASP A 461 37.56 7.87 -6.17
C ASP A 461 38.60 7.78 -5.05
N THR A 462 38.30 8.33 -3.89
CA THR A 462 39.21 8.36 -2.72
C THR A 462 39.04 7.16 -1.80
N GLN A 463 37.93 6.43 -1.90
CA GLN A 463 37.54 5.35 -1.00
C GLN A 463 37.47 5.81 0.47
N GLN A 464 37.09 7.08 0.70
CA GLN A 464 36.89 7.67 2.03
C GLN A 464 35.43 8.07 2.21
N PHE A 465 34.94 7.93 3.43
CA PHE A 465 33.63 8.47 3.82
C PHE A 465 33.75 9.96 4.07
N GLU A 466 32.91 10.74 3.39
CA GLU A 466 32.87 12.19 3.50
C GLU A 466 31.48 12.63 3.96
N ILE A 467 31.42 13.65 4.82
CA ILE A 467 30.15 14.28 5.21
C ILE A 467 29.46 14.80 3.94
N VAL A 468 28.15 14.57 3.83
CA VAL A 468 27.36 15.04 2.69
C VAL A 468 27.54 16.54 2.48
N ASP A 469 28.01 16.92 1.29
CA ASP A 469 28.03 18.31 0.84
C ASP A 469 26.62 18.68 0.35
N LEU A 470 25.97 19.58 1.07
CA LEU A 470 24.60 20.00 0.79
C LEU A 470 24.44 20.66 -0.58
N ASN A 471 25.52 21.13 -1.21
CA ASN A 471 25.50 21.78 -2.52
C ASN A 471 25.95 20.86 -3.67
N ARG A 472 26.47 19.66 -3.37
CA ARG A 472 26.85 18.66 -4.38
C ARG A 472 25.60 17.92 -4.86
N THR A 473 25.54 17.64 -6.16
CA THR A 473 24.56 16.69 -6.72
C THR A 473 25.13 15.28 -6.64
N TYR A 474 24.35 14.36 -6.10
CA TYR A 474 24.64 12.94 -5.97
C TYR A 474 23.78 12.12 -6.94
N LYS A 475 24.36 11.03 -7.44
CA LYS A 475 23.67 9.98 -8.18
C LYS A 475 23.07 8.99 -7.19
N LEU A 476 21.79 9.18 -6.86
CA LEU A 476 21.03 8.33 -5.95
C LEU A 476 20.37 7.20 -6.72
N VAL A 477 20.64 5.96 -6.30
CA VAL A 477 19.90 4.77 -6.73
C VAL A 477 18.80 4.47 -5.72
N THR A 478 17.59 4.25 -6.21
CA THR A 478 16.43 3.97 -5.36
C THR A 478 15.35 3.24 -6.16
N LEU A 479 14.21 2.97 -5.54
CA LEU A 479 13.04 2.41 -6.20
C LEU A 479 12.24 3.53 -6.89
N GLU A 480 11.64 3.23 -8.05
CA GLU A 480 10.81 4.20 -8.78
C GLU A 480 9.68 4.78 -7.92
N PHE A 481 9.09 3.96 -7.04
CA PHE A 481 8.10 4.36 -6.05
C PHE A 481 8.58 5.53 -5.17
N LEU A 482 9.81 5.48 -4.66
CA LEU A 482 10.37 6.55 -3.84
C LEU A 482 10.72 7.78 -4.69
N ALA A 483 11.23 7.55 -5.91
CA ALA A 483 11.61 8.62 -6.83
C ALA A 483 10.43 9.48 -7.30
N VAL A 484 9.19 8.96 -7.25
CA VAL A 484 7.96 9.73 -7.54
C VAL A 484 7.28 10.29 -6.29
N GLY A 485 7.91 10.19 -5.12
CA GLY A 485 7.40 10.74 -3.87
C GLY A 485 6.56 9.77 -3.03
N GLY A 486 6.56 8.47 -3.37
CA GLY A 486 5.99 7.41 -2.54
C GLY A 486 6.54 7.47 -1.11
N ASP A 487 5.76 7.00 -0.13
CA ASP A 487 6.06 7.13 1.32
C ASP A 487 6.30 8.58 1.81
N GLY A 488 5.93 9.59 0.99
CA GLY A 488 6.11 11.01 1.30
C GLY A 488 7.50 11.56 0.99
N PHE A 489 8.33 10.84 0.21
CA PHE A 489 9.66 11.28 -0.24
C PHE A 489 9.59 12.37 -1.34
N THR A 490 8.77 13.39 -1.11
CA THR A 490 8.48 14.49 -2.06
C THR A 490 9.69 15.37 -2.41
N MET A 491 10.78 15.26 -1.65
CA MET A 491 12.06 15.92 -1.97
C MET A 491 12.80 15.25 -3.13
N LEU A 492 12.42 14.03 -3.50
CA LEU A 492 12.97 13.32 -4.66
C LEU A 492 12.19 13.73 -5.90
N SER A 493 12.91 14.14 -6.95
CA SER A 493 12.35 14.47 -8.25
C SER A 493 13.46 14.53 -9.29
N GLY A 494 13.08 14.64 -10.57
CA GLY A 494 14.02 14.86 -11.66
C GLY A 494 14.01 13.77 -12.72
N ALA A 495 14.89 13.93 -13.70
CA ALA A 495 15.08 12.93 -14.75
C ALA A 495 15.70 11.65 -14.15
N ARG A 496 15.25 10.50 -14.64
CA ARG A 496 15.67 9.19 -14.15
C ARG A 496 16.19 8.30 -15.24
N GLN A 497 17.23 7.54 -14.93
CA GLN A 497 17.61 6.36 -15.69
C GLN A 497 16.97 5.15 -15.02
N GLU A 498 16.18 4.37 -15.77
CA GLU A 498 15.46 3.20 -15.26
C GLU A 498 16.22 1.90 -15.58
N GLY A 499 16.14 0.93 -14.67
CA GLY A 499 16.75 -0.40 -14.77
C GLY A 499 15.74 -1.54 -14.71
N LYS A 500 16.24 -2.72 -14.35
CA LYS A 500 15.43 -3.91 -14.02
C LYS A 500 14.63 -3.70 -12.73
N THR A 501 13.72 -4.63 -12.44
CA THR A 501 13.03 -4.68 -11.15
C THR A 501 14.00 -5.00 -10.03
N ASP A 502 13.69 -4.55 -8.81
CA ASP A 502 14.41 -4.87 -7.58
C ASP A 502 14.49 -6.40 -7.35
N SER A 503 13.39 -7.12 -7.57
CA SER A 503 13.35 -8.58 -7.48
C SER A 503 14.27 -9.28 -8.50
N ASP A 504 14.31 -8.80 -9.75
CA ASP A 504 15.19 -9.40 -10.77
C ASP A 504 16.66 -9.14 -10.45
N ILE A 505 16.98 -7.92 -10.02
CA ILE A 505 18.35 -7.55 -9.62
C ILE A 505 18.81 -8.40 -8.45
N PHE A 506 17.94 -8.62 -7.47
CA PHE A 506 18.29 -9.41 -6.30
C PHE A 506 18.43 -10.91 -6.62
N ALA A 507 17.57 -11.44 -7.49
CA ALA A 507 17.71 -12.80 -8.02
C ALA A 507 19.03 -12.98 -8.78
N ASP A 508 19.36 -12.05 -9.69
CA ASP A 508 20.62 -12.05 -10.44
C ASP A 508 21.83 -11.99 -9.47
N HIS A 509 21.77 -11.15 -8.43
CA HIS A 509 22.83 -11.01 -7.43
C HIS A 509 23.09 -12.32 -6.66
N PHE A 510 22.04 -13.08 -6.34
CA PHE A 510 22.19 -14.41 -5.78
C PHE A 510 22.82 -15.42 -6.74
N GLU A 511 22.44 -15.39 -8.03
CA GLU A 511 22.97 -16.30 -9.06
C GLU A 511 24.47 -16.10 -9.33
N LEU A 512 25.00 -14.90 -9.10
CA LEU A 512 26.44 -14.62 -9.20
C LEU A 512 27.26 -15.44 -8.19
N ASN A 513 26.65 -15.83 -7.06
CA ASN A 513 27.26 -16.63 -5.99
C ASN A 513 28.63 -16.07 -5.51
N THR A 514 28.75 -14.74 -5.45
CA THR A 514 29.96 -14.00 -5.06
C THR A 514 29.82 -13.24 -3.74
N ILE A 515 28.66 -13.39 -3.08
CA ILE A 515 28.31 -12.64 -1.87
C ILE A 515 29.22 -13.03 -0.70
N ASP A 516 29.86 -12.02 -0.10
CA ASP A 516 30.55 -12.16 1.18
C ASP A 516 29.52 -12.11 2.32
N TRP A 517 29.07 -13.29 2.75
CA TRP A 517 28.08 -13.44 3.83
C TRP A 517 28.51 -12.85 5.17
N THR A 518 29.81 -12.61 5.39
CA THR A 518 30.27 -11.98 6.63
C THR A 518 29.79 -10.53 6.77
N LYS A 519 29.53 -9.84 5.65
CA LYS A 519 28.94 -8.50 5.64
C LYS A 519 27.49 -8.46 6.15
N TYR A 520 26.80 -9.60 6.14
CA TYR A 520 25.37 -9.70 6.45
C TYR A 520 25.08 -10.66 7.62
N ALA A 521 26.12 -11.02 8.38
CA ALA A 521 25.96 -11.71 9.65
C ALA A 521 25.16 -10.83 10.64
N GLN A 522 24.49 -11.45 11.62
CA GLN A 522 23.65 -10.75 12.59
C GLN A 522 24.42 -9.72 13.45
N ASP A 523 25.71 -9.94 13.64
CA ASP A 523 26.63 -9.08 14.39
C ASP A 523 27.43 -8.11 13.50
N ALA A 524 27.10 -8.01 12.20
CA ALA A 524 27.76 -7.09 11.29
C ALA A 524 27.58 -5.63 11.74
N PRO A 525 28.61 -4.77 11.55
CA PRO A 525 28.49 -3.36 11.91
C PRO A 525 27.35 -2.67 11.17
N LYS A 526 26.50 -1.96 11.92
CA LYS A 526 25.39 -1.17 11.38
C LYS A 526 25.88 0.05 10.60
N ARG A 527 25.26 0.29 9.45
CA ARG A 527 25.44 1.46 8.56
C ARG A 527 24.61 2.65 9.03
N VAL A 528 23.43 2.39 9.59
CA VAL A 528 22.47 3.33 10.15
C VAL A 528 22.32 3.03 11.64
N ALA A 529 23.03 3.79 12.47
CA ALA A 529 23.11 3.52 13.91
C ALA A 529 22.64 4.72 14.74
N PRO A 530 21.81 4.51 15.78
CA PRO A 530 21.60 5.54 16.79
C PRO A 530 22.91 5.79 17.53
N LEU A 531 23.13 7.04 17.95
CA LEU A 531 24.30 7.44 18.72
C LEU A 531 24.38 6.64 20.04
N SER A 532 25.43 5.84 20.20
CA SER A 532 25.73 5.17 21.47
C SER A 532 26.42 6.14 22.43
N PHE A 533 25.80 6.35 23.60
CA PHE A 533 26.36 7.17 24.68
C PHE A 533 27.42 6.44 25.52
N ALA A 534 27.66 5.15 25.28
CA ALA A 534 28.63 4.36 26.05
C ALA A 534 30.10 4.76 25.80
N ASN A 535 30.39 5.41 24.67
CA ASN A 535 31.77 5.77 24.26
C ASN A 535 31.96 7.25 23.92
N LEU A 536 31.00 8.11 24.28
CA LEU A 536 31.11 9.53 24.06
C LEU A 536 31.98 10.14 25.16
N ASP A 537 33.27 10.29 24.89
CA ASP A 537 34.12 11.27 25.57
C ASP A 537 33.67 12.67 25.08
N VAL A 538 32.50 13.12 25.56
CA VAL A 538 31.73 14.30 25.08
C VAL A 538 32.53 15.61 25.11
N THR A 539 33.73 15.62 25.70
CA THR A 539 34.43 16.86 26.00
C THR A 539 35.40 17.37 24.93
N LYS A 540 35.82 16.59 23.91
CA LYS A 540 36.96 17.01 23.06
C LYS A 540 36.69 17.32 21.59
N THR A 541 35.77 16.67 20.90
CA THR A 541 35.76 16.76 19.41
C THR A 541 34.69 17.71 18.84
N TYR A 542 33.54 17.86 19.50
CA TYR A 542 32.44 18.69 18.96
C TYR A 542 32.48 20.17 19.41
N LEU A 543 33.03 20.45 20.59
CA LEU A 543 33.26 21.83 21.03
C LEU A 543 34.37 22.55 20.23
N ALA A 544 35.24 21.80 19.56
CA ALA A 544 36.29 22.35 18.70
C ALA A 544 35.74 22.84 17.35
N SER A 545 34.78 22.12 16.74
CA SER A 545 34.17 22.50 15.46
C SER A 545 33.12 23.61 15.60
N LEU A 546 32.43 23.68 16.75
CA LEU A 546 31.51 24.78 17.04
C LEU A 546 32.24 26.10 17.32
N LYS A 547 33.44 26.09 17.93
CA LYS A 547 34.22 27.32 18.15
C LYS A 547 34.72 27.98 16.86
N SER A 548 34.91 27.22 15.77
CA SER A 548 35.26 27.77 14.46
C SER A 548 34.05 28.28 13.67
N ALA A 549 32.83 27.85 14.01
CA ALA A 549 31.60 28.28 13.33
C ALA A 549 30.86 29.45 14.03
N ASN A 550 31.17 29.72 15.31
CA ASN A 550 30.37 30.64 16.14
C ASN A 550 30.71 32.14 16.04
N THR A 551 31.45 32.58 15.02
CA THR A 551 31.60 34.02 14.73
C THR A 551 30.45 34.61 13.92
N ALA A 552 29.45 33.83 13.51
CA ALA A 552 28.40 34.32 12.60
C ALA A 552 26.97 34.41 13.14
N LEU A 553 26.58 33.77 14.25
CA LEU A 553 25.16 33.74 14.65
C LEU A 553 24.98 33.84 16.18
N THR A 554 24.95 35.07 16.69
CA THR A 554 24.53 35.35 18.07
C THR A 554 23.27 36.21 18.09
N ASN A 555 22.10 35.56 18.05
CA ASN A 555 20.90 36.01 18.77
C ASN A 555 19.74 35.03 18.53
N THR A 556 19.40 34.21 19.52
CA THR A 556 18.02 33.85 19.87
C THR A 556 17.98 32.99 21.13
N LYS A 557 16.80 32.98 21.78
CA LYS A 557 16.47 32.42 23.10
C LYS A 557 16.74 30.91 23.32
N PHE A 558 17.34 30.21 22.36
CA PHE A 558 17.58 28.75 22.39
C PHE A 558 18.58 28.27 23.46
N THR A 559 19.54 29.12 23.85
CA THR A 559 20.61 28.72 24.78
C THR A 559 20.19 28.57 26.24
N LYS A 560 19.02 29.09 26.65
CA LYS A 560 18.56 28.97 28.05
C LYS A 560 17.80 27.68 28.35
N ALA A 561 17.07 27.12 27.37
CA ALA A 561 16.35 25.86 27.55
C ALA A 561 17.31 24.66 27.64
N TYR A 562 18.40 24.69 26.85
CA TYR A 562 19.42 23.64 26.82
C TYR A 562 20.25 23.55 28.13
N ALA A 563 20.43 24.67 28.84
CA ALA A 563 21.16 24.71 30.10
C ALA A 563 20.36 24.11 31.27
N MET A 564 19.02 24.23 31.28
CA MET A 564 18.17 23.62 32.31
C MET A 564 18.08 22.09 32.17
N TYR A 565 18.04 21.57 30.94
CA TYR A 565 18.04 20.11 30.71
C TYR A 565 19.35 19.46 31.17
N TRP A 566 20.49 20.12 30.97
CA TRP A 566 21.80 19.63 31.42
C TRP A 566 21.96 19.65 32.95
N GLN A 567 21.36 20.61 33.66
CA GLN A 567 21.38 20.64 35.12
C GLN A 567 20.51 19.53 35.74
N LEU A 568 19.37 19.20 35.14
CA LEU A 568 18.50 18.10 35.60
C LEU A 568 19.14 16.73 35.34
N PHE A 569 19.84 16.56 34.22
CA PHE A 569 20.56 15.32 33.89
C PHE A 569 21.73 15.04 34.86
N LEU A 570 22.46 16.08 35.30
CA LEU A 570 23.56 15.94 36.26
C LEU A 570 23.07 15.68 37.70
N LEU A 571 21.85 16.06 38.05
CA LEU A 571 21.27 15.78 39.37
C LEU A 571 20.82 14.32 39.52
N ASN A 572 20.38 13.68 38.43
CA ASN A 572 19.92 12.28 38.46
C ASN A 572 21.04 11.24 38.38
N MET A 573 22.28 11.63 38.05
CA MET A 573 23.44 10.70 38.09
C MET A 573 24.18 10.68 39.44
N LYS A 574 23.63 11.32 40.48
CA LYS A 574 24.20 11.37 41.84
C LYS A 574 23.32 10.74 42.93
N GLN A 575 22.26 10.02 42.54
CA GLN A 575 21.55 9.04 43.38
C GLN A 575 21.65 7.68 42.69
#